data_AF-A0A519KP98-F1
#
_entry.id   AF-A0A519KP98-F1
#
_cell.length_a   1.000
_cell.length_b   1.000
_cell.length_c   1.000
_cell.angle_alpha   90.00
_cell.angle_beta   90.00
_cell.angle_gamma   90.00
#
_symmetry.space_group_name_H-M   'P 1'
#
loop_
_entity.id
_entity.type
_entity.pdbx_description
1 polymer ?
#
loop_
_entity_poly.entity_id
_entity_poly.type
_entity_poly.pdbx_seq_one_letter_code
_entity_poly.pdbx_strand_id
1 'polypeptide(L)'
;MEQNDFLSPKIHKSIQSLWILLLIFVAVDFSSNYFYPEGKHLTLAIVLDFLSGALGCLLFSWYFVVNRRWKSLLMVLPLLIMCFFFMKEIRDTIDYYMPFEKIINSDTLRKYTYLLIELAAVFVLAKRYMVEENVAGKGTFAKLFFLNLGFFSLYNADMGMIEQFISSGSFSSKTTEFFVTLFYYVLTSVKTISMFGAFLFLINCIAKRESIYTFSDSVLQFANRHFGVAVLIVISCVIFSFGYLLENAISLEMDFFGKKLTIFGWINNIAVVILFVISCRFTGQFLQLRSHLNQKYYGVVGSSVWIPVINIISLLMIKFDDKIKFLSPGNLEKAKKIHLVAASLLILFFYRNDILDNDKRLEGLLMSAIYIAAFCIVSYLKKYNWLFPAILAAIVMIVKIFPFYKDAYDTEFVFKDYALDLLGHTFSIAMVLSAIVFYGIYYIAFQTMNTRR
;
A
#
# COMPACT_ATOMS: atom_id res chain seq x y z
N MET A 1 21.63 13.93 25.93
CA MET A 1 20.80 13.17 24.96
C MET A 1 21.64 12.97 23.72
N GLU A 2 22.15 11.76 23.49
CA GLU A 2 22.89 11.45 22.26
C GLU A 2 21.95 11.53 21.04
N GLN A 3 22.45 12.22 20.00
CA GLN A 3 21.82 12.33 18.69
C GLN A 3 21.83 10.94 18.04
N ASN A 4 20.84 10.12 18.39
CA ASN A 4 20.70 8.76 17.86
C ASN A 4 20.18 8.84 16.42
N ASP A 5 21.06 9.18 15.47
CA ASP A 5 20.75 9.27 14.05
C ASP A 5 20.68 7.86 13.45
N PHE A 6 19.48 7.27 13.51
CA PHE A 6 19.23 5.96 12.93
C PHE A 6 19.38 5.97 11.40
N LEU A 7 19.05 7.07 10.71
CA LEU A 7 19.22 7.15 9.26
C LEU A 7 20.63 7.57 8.88
N SER A 8 21.14 7.06 7.75
CA SER A 8 22.33 7.62 7.13
C SER A 8 22.09 9.09 6.76
N PRO A 9 23.11 9.96 6.81
CA PRO A 9 22.95 11.38 6.48
C PRO A 9 22.37 11.60 5.08
N LYS A 10 22.73 10.74 4.11
CA LYS A 10 22.24 10.81 2.73
C LYS A 10 20.74 10.51 2.65
N ILE A 11 20.30 9.43 3.30
CA ILE A 11 18.88 9.04 3.34
C ILE A 11 18.05 10.07 4.10
N HIS A 12 18.55 10.55 5.25
CA HIS A 12 17.86 11.58 6.03
C HIS A 12 17.64 12.84 5.20
N LYS A 13 18.69 13.32 4.51
CA LYS A 13 18.61 14.48 3.61
C LYS A 13 17.57 14.27 2.50
N SER A 14 17.56 13.09 1.86
CA SER A 14 16.57 12.77 0.83
C SER A 14 15.14 12.77 1.37
N ILE A 15 14.90 12.18 2.55
CA ILE A 15 13.58 12.16 3.19
C ILE A 15 13.12 13.58 3.57
N GLN A 16 14.02 14.41 4.12
CA GLN A 16 13.71 15.81 4.46
C GLN A 16 13.31 16.64 3.23
N SER A 17 13.81 16.30 2.05
CA SER A 17 13.51 17.00 0.79
C SER A 17 12.25 16.50 0.06
N LEU A 18 11.56 15.47 0.57
CA LEU A 18 10.41 14.87 -0.11
C LEU A 18 9.25 15.84 -0.35
N TRP A 19 9.10 16.88 0.47
CA TRP A 19 8.06 17.90 0.25
C TRP A 19 8.27 18.68 -1.06
N ILE A 20 9.53 18.87 -1.49
CA ILE A 20 9.85 19.51 -2.77
C ILE A 20 9.38 18.62 -3.90
N LEU A 21 9.69 17.33 -3.81
CA LEU A 21 9.27 16.34 -4.80
C LEU A 21 7.74 16.23 -4.84
N LEU A 22 7.07 16.30 -3.69
CA LEU A 22 5.60 16.34 -3.61
C LEU A 22 5.01 17.53 -4.36
N LEU A 23 5.55 18.74 -4.18
CA LEU A 23 5.06 19.92 -4.91
C LEU A 23 5.24 19.78 -6.42
N ILE A 24 6.37 19.20 -6.86
CA ILE A 24 6.63 18.95 -8.28
C ILE A 24 5.62 17.95 -8.84
N PHE A 25 5.40 16.83 -8.14
CA PHE A 25 4.43 15.80 -8.53
C PHE A 25 3.02 16.37 -8.61
N VAL A 26 2.55 17.08 -7.58
CA VAL A 26 1.21 17.68 -7.57
C VAL A 26 1.04 18.66 -8.73
N ALA A 27 2.02 19.54 -8.96
CA ALA A 27 1.94 20.53 -10.02
C ALA A 27 1.87 19.88 -11.41
N VAL A 28 2.69 18.85 -11.65
CA VAL A 28 2.77 18.19 -12.96
C VAL A 28 1.61 17.22 -13.17
N ASP A 29 1.28 16.37 -12.20
CA ASP A 29 0.16 15.41 -12.29
C ASP A 29 -1.17 16.14 -12.49
N PHE A 30 -1.43 17.19 -11.69
CA PHE A 30 -2.64 17.98 -11.82
C PHE A 30 -2.70 18.70 -13.17
N SER A 31 -1.61 19.37 -13.58
CA SER A 31 -1.61 20.15 -14.81
C SER A 31 -1.73 19.26 -16.05
N SER A 32 -1.12 18.08 -16.03
CA SER A 32 -1.13 17.14 -17.15
C SER A 32 -2.52 16.58 -17.40
N ASN A 33 -3.26 16.25 -16.33
CA ASN A 33 -4.53 15.56 -16.46
C ASN A 33 -5.77 16.49 -16.42
N TYR A 34 -5.77 17.57 -15.63
CA TYR A 34 -6.92 18.47 -15.55
C TYR A 34 -7.08 19.35 -16.80
N PHE A 35 -5.97 19.84 -17.35
CA PHE A 35 -6.02 20.67 -18.55
C PHE A 35 -6.12 19.88 -19.85
N TYR A 36 -6.15 18.52 -19.79
CA TYR A 36 -5.97 17.71 -20.99
C TYR A 36 -6.62 16.31 -20.99
N PRO A 37 -7.91 16.17 -21.38
CA PRO A 37 -8.47 14.83 -21.56
C PRO A 37 -8.20 14.18 -22.94
N GLU A 38 -8.18 14.91 -24.08
CA GLU A 38 -8.46 14.22 -25.38
C GLU A 38 -7.68 14.63 -26.67
N GLY A 39 -6.64 15.46 -26.66
CA GLY A 39 -6.03 15.97 -27.92
C GLY A 39 -4.54 15.74 -28.15
N LYS A 40 -4.05 14.55 -28.54
CA LYS A 40 -2.60 14.22 -28.67
C LYS A 40 -1.77 15.06 -29.68
N HIS A 41 -2.33 16.10 -30.29
CA HIS A 41 -1.69 16.90 -31.36
C HIS A 41 -1.32 18.35 -31.00
N LEU A 42 -1.59 18.86 -29.78
CA LEU A 42 -1.08 20.18 -29.37
C LEU A 42 0.33 20.09 -28.74
N THR A 43 1.14 21.13 -28.97
CA THR A 43 2.47 21.33 -28.36
C THR A 43 2.46 21.21 -26.84
N LEU A 44 1.40 21.68 -26.18
CA LEU A 44 1.26 21.58 -24.72
C LEU A 44 1.13 20.11 -24.26
N ALA A 45 0.42 19.27 -25.02
CA ALA A 45 0.27 17.84 -24.72
C ALA A 45 1.62 17.11 -24.76
N ILE A 46 2.44 17.41 -25.78
CA ILE A 46 3.79 16.84 -25.92
C ILE A 46 4.67 17.23 -24.73
N VAL A 47 4.58 18.49 -24.28
CA VAL A 47 5.34 18.96 -23.09
C VAL A 47 4.86 18.27 -21.82
N LEU A 48 3.56 18.08 -21.64
CA LEU A 48 2.99 17.43 -20.45
C LEU A 48 3.29 15.92 -20.43
N ASP A 49 3.19 15.22 -21.56
CA ASP A 49 3.60 13.81 -21.71
C ASP A 49 5.10 13.65 -21.39
N PHE A 50 5.94 14.57 -21.88
CA PHE A 50 7.36 14.60 -21.54
C PHE A 50 7.59 14.82 -20.03
N LEU A 51 6.83 15.71 -19.40
CA LEU A 51 6.93 15.97 -17.97
C LEU A 51 6.52 14.74 -17.13
N SER A 52 5.51 13.97 -17.57
CA SER A 52 5.12 12.72 -16.93
C SER A 52 6.26 11.68 -16.95
N GLY A 53 6.89 11.45 -18.11
CA GLY A 53 8.09 10.60 -18.21
C GLY A 53 9.27 11.11 -17.37
N ALA A 54 9.42 12.45 -17.28
CA ALA A 54 10.45 13.09 -16.48
C ALA A 54 10.23 12.90 -14.97
N LEU A 55 8.97 12.87 -14.50
CA LEU A 55 8.64 12.59 -13.10
C LEU A 55 9.12 11.21 -12.66
N GLY A 56 8.89 10.18 -13.49
CA GLY A 56 9.37 8.83 -13.22
C GLY A 56 10.89 8.80 -13.10
N CYS A 57 11.60 9.40 -14.06
CA CYS A 57 13.05 9.54 -13.99
C CYS A 57 13.51 10.30 -12.74
N LEU A 58 12.84 11.40 -12.40
CA LEU A 58 13.16 12.23 -11.24
C LEU A 58 12.97 11.47 -9.93
N LEU A 59 11.88 10.71 -9.78
CA LEU A 59 11.57 9.93 -8.57
C LEU A 59 12.66 8.91 -8.27
N PHE A 60 13.00 8.05 -9.24
CA PHE A 60 14.01 7.02 -9.06
C PHE A 60 15.43 7.57 -8.98
N SER A 61 15.66 8.79 -9.48
CA SER A 61 16.95 9.48 -9.38
C SER A 61 17.08 10.43 -8.20
N TRP A 62 15.99 10.73 -7.48
CA TRP A 62 15.93 11.80 -6.47
C TRP A 62 17.00 11.68 -5.40
N TYR A 63 17.23 10.48 -4.89
CA TYR A 63 18.26 10.21 -3.90
C TYR A 63 19.65 10.64 -4.40
N PHE A 64 19.99 10.36 -5.66
CA PHE A 64 21.28 10.72 -6.23
C PHE A 64 21.39 12.22 -6.51
N VAL A 65 20.30 12.85 -6.95
CA VAL A 65 20.24 14.30 -7.22
C VAL A 65 20.47 15.09 -5.92
N VAL A 66 19.69 14.82 -4.87
CA VAL A 66 19.77 15.53 -3.60
C VAL A 66 21.13 15.36 -2.93
N ASN A 67 21.76 14.19 -3.09
CA ASN A 67 23.07 13.89 -2.53
C ASN A 67 24.24 14.20 -3.46
N ARG A 68 23.99 14.86 -4.61
CA ARG A 68 25.00 15.23 -5.62
C ARG A 68 25.87 14.04 -6.08
N ARG A 69 25.28 12.86 -6.20
CA ARG A 69 25.95 11.60 -6.62
C ARG A 69 25.90 11.44 -8.13
N TRP A 70 26.52 12.39 -8.84
CA TRP A 70 26.47 12.49 -10.30
C TRP A 70 26.97 11.25 -11.02
N LYS A 71 28.03 10.59 -10.52
CA LYS A 71 28.53 9.34 -11.12
C LYS A 71 27.49 8.23 -11.08
N SER A 72 26.81 8.06 -9.95
CA SER A 72 25.75 7.06 -9.79
C SER A 72 24.51 7.43 -10.60
N LEU A 73 24.17 8.73 -10.66
CA LEU A 73 23.10 9.25 -11.50
C LEU A 73 23.34 8.95 -12.99
N LEU A 74 24.52 9.26 -13.52
CA LEU A 74 24.87 9.05 -14.93
C LEU A 74 24.82 7.58 -15.35
N MET A 75 24.97 6.64 -14.41
CA MET A 75 24.86 5.20 -14.68
C MET A 75 23.42 4.71 -14.70
N VAL A 76 22.53 5.34 -13.92
CA VAL A 76 21.13 4.94 -13.76
C VAL A 76 20.24 5.65 -14.79
N LEU A 77 20.49 6.93 -15.02
CA LEU A 77 19.62 7.81 -15.80
C LEU A 77 19.35 7.31 -17.23
N PRO A 78 20.31 6.78 -18.01
CA PRO A 78 20.03 6.25 -19.35
C PRO A 78 18.99 5.12 -19.34
N LEU A 79 19.04 4.24 -18.33
CA LEU A 79 18.09 3.13 -18.18
C LEU A 79 16.70 3.63 -17.77
N LEU A 80 16.64 4.62 -16.87
CA LEU A 80 15.37 5.26 -16.51
C LEU A 80 14.74 5.96 -17.71
N ILE A 81 15.55 6.65 -18.52
CA ILE A 81 15.09 7.29 -19.76
C ILE A 81 14.53 6.24 -20.72
N MET A 82 15.23 5.12 -20.91
CA MET A 82 14.69 4.01 -21.70
C MET A 82 13.34 3.51 -21.15
N CYS A 83 13.23 3.32 -19.83
CA CYS A 83 12.01 2.83 -19.18
C CYS A 83 10.81 3.80 -19.29
N PHE A 84 11.02 5.10 -19.13
CA PHE A 84 9.92 6.07 -18.99
C PHE A 84 9.64 6.89 -20.24
N PHE A 85 10.59 6.99 -21.19
CA PHE A 85 10.39 7.75 -22.43
C PHE A 85 10.31 6.89 -23.68
N PHE A 86 11.13 5.84 -23.79
CA PHE A 86 11.32 5.14 -25.07
C PHE A 86 10.70 3.74 -25.14
N MET A 87 10.02 3.29 -24.09
CA MET A 87 9.47 1.92 -24.05
C MET A 87 8.48 1.66 -25.19
N LYS A 88 7.69 2.66 -25.57
CA LYS A 88 6.71 2.54 -26.64
C LYS A 88 7.40 2.47 -28.01
N GLU A 89 8.41 3.28 -28.23
CA GLU A 89 9.17 3.36 -29.49
C GLU A 89 10.06 2.13 -29.67
N ILE A 90 10.71 1.66 -28.60
CA ILE A 90 11.48 0.40 -28.58
C ILE A 90 10.57 -0.77 -28.92
N ARG A 91 9.35 -0.78 -28.38
CA ARG A 91 8.33 -1.79 -28.69
C ARG A 91 7.95 -1.78 -30.17
N ASP A 92 7.58 -0.62 -30.69
CA ASP A 92 7.13 -0.47 -32.08
C ASP A 92 8.28 -0.83 -33.06
N THR A 93 9.53 -0.53 -32.68
CA THR A 93 10.73 -0.93 -33.43
C THR A 93 10.93 -2.45 -33.45
N ILE A 94 10.81 -3.13 -32.30
CA ILE A 94 10.98 -4.58 -32.21
C ILE A 94 9.89 -5.31 -33.00
N ASP A 95 8.63 -4.88 -32.89
CA ASP A 95 7.53 -5.44 -33.66
C ASP A 95 7.73 -5.26 -35.18
N TYR A 96 8.27 -4.10 -35.59
CA TYR A 96 8.53 -3.80 -37.00
C TYR A 96 9.65 -4.68 -37.60
N TYR A 97 10.77 -4.84 -36.89
CA TYR A 97 11.93 -5.58 -37.41
C TYR A 97 11.86 -7.09 -37.17
N MET A 98 11.05 -7.56 -36.23
CA MET A 98 10.81 -8.98 -35.99
C MET A 98 9.31 -9.29 -35.92
N PRO A 99 8.59 -9.31 -37.05
CA PRO A 99 7.19 -9.71 -37.11
C PRO A 99 7.07 -11.23 -36.83
N PHE A 100 7.04 -11.59 -35.55
CA PHE A 100 6.99 -12.97 -35.05
C PHE A 100 5.61 -13.63 -35.14
N GLU A 101 4.67 -13.08 -35.91
CA GLU A 101 3.28 -13.57 -36.01
C GLU A 101 3.16 -15.08 -36.33
N LYS A 102 4.22 -15.70 -36.86
CA LYS A 102 4.29 -17.14 -37.14
C LYS A 102 4.85 -18.03 -36.02
N ILE A 103 5.48 -17.48 -34.96
CA ILE A 103 6.22 -18.28 -33.94
C ILE A 103 5.87 -17.89 -32.48
N ILE A 104 5.69 -16.60 -32.17
CA ILE A 104 5.33 -16.11 -30.82
C ILE A 104 4.38 -14.91 -30.97
N ASN A 105 3.30 -14.86 -30.18
CA ASN A 105 2.38 -13.72 -30.16
C ASN A 105 3.13 -12.41 -29.83
N SER A 106 3.00 -11.37 -30.67
CA SER A 106 3.61 -10.05 -30.47
C SER A 106 3.39 -9.51 -29.05
N ASP A 107 2.20 -9.68 -28.47
CA ASP A 107 1.90 -9.22 -27.11
C ASP A 107 2.75 -9.87 -26.01
N THR A 108 3.21 -11.10 -26.25
CA THR A 108 4.06 -11.82 -25.29
C THR A 108 5.50 -11.31 -25.38
N LEU A 109 6.01 -11.09 -26.58
CA LEU A 109 7.34 -10.50 -26.80
C LEU A 109 7.42 -9.09 -26.19
N ARG A 110 6.38 -8.27 -26.42
CA ARG A 110 6.25 -6.93 -25.83
C ARG A 110 6.42 -6.93 -24.31
N LYS A 111 5.74 -7.85 -23.62
CA LYS A 111 5.81 -8.01 -22.16
C LYS A 111 7.20 -8.42 -21.68
N TYR A 112 7.88 -9.32 -22.39
CA TYR A 112 9.22 -9.76 -22.01
C TYR A 112 10.29 -8.69 -22.24
N THR A 113 10.21 -7.92 -23.33
CA THR A 113 11.11 -6.79 -23.56
C THR A 113 11.00 -5.76 -22.44
N TYR A 114 9.77 -5.45 -22.00
CA TYR A 114 9.54 -4.57 -20.85
C TYR A 114 10.21 -5.11 -19.59
N LEU A 115 10.02 -6.40 -19.32
CA LEU A 115 10.60 -7.03 -18.14
C LEU A 115 12.12 -6.97 -18.15
N LEU A 116 12.77 -7.22 -19.30
CA LEU A 116 14.22 -7.21 -19.39
C LEU A 116 14.82 -5.82 -19.15
N ILE A 117 14.21 -4.77 -19.72
CA ILE A 117 14.67 -3.39 -19.54
C ILE A 117 14.45 -2.94 -18.08
N GLU A 118 13.30 -3.27 -17.50
CA GLU A 118 12.99 -2.98 -16.09
C GLU A 118 13.97 -3.71 -15.16
N LEU A 119 14.21 -5.01 -15.35
CA LEU A 119 15.15 -5.78 -14.55
C LEU A 119 16.58 -5.23 -14.65
N ALA A 120 16.99 -4.74 -15.82
CA ALA A 120 18.27 -4.08 -15.99
C ALA A 120 18.34 -2.76 -15.22
N ALA A 121 17.30 -1.91 -15.29
CA ALA A 121 17.22 -0.67 -14.53
C ALA A 121 17.26 -0.93 -13.01
N VAL A 122 16.47 -1.88 -12.54
CA VAL A 122 16.41 -2.34 -11.14
C VAL A 122 17.77 -2.87 -10.67
N PHE A 123 18.45 -3.67 -11.50
CA PHE A 123 19.78 -4.20 -11.20
C PHE A 123 20.80 -3.08 -10.98
N VAL A 124 20.84 -2.10 -11.89
CA VAL A 124 21.78 -0.98 -11.81
C VAL A 124 21.45 -0.07 -10.62
N LEU A 125 20.17 0.22 -10.37
CA LEU A 125 19.73 0.94 -9.18
C LEU A 125 20.18 0.26 -7.89
N ALA A 126 19.90 -1.04 -7.74
CA ALA A 126 20.30 -1.81 -6.58
C ALA A 126 21.82 -1.80 -6.35
N LYS A 127 22.61 -1.93 -7.43
CA LYS A 127 24.08 -1.79 -7.39
C LYS A 127 24.50 -0.40 -6.90
N ARG A 128 23.88 0.67 -7.42
CA ARG A 128 24.24 2.04 -7.04
C ARG A 128 23.88 2.36 -5.61
N TYR A 129 22.71 1.95 -5.13
CA TYR A 129 22.35 2.09 -3.71
C TYR A 129 23.31 1.34 -2.80
N MET A 130 23.71 0.12 -3.17
CA MET A 130 24.69 -0.66 -2.41
C MET A 130 26.04 0.05 -2.29
N VAL A 131 26.53 0.67 -3.38
CA VAL A 131 27.77 1.46 -3.38
C VAL A 131 27.63 2.73 -2.55
N GLU A 132 26.53 3.47 -2.73
CA GLU A 132 26.38 4.76 -2.06
C GLU A 132 26.13 4.64 -0.55
N GLU A 133 25.41 3.62 -0.11
CA GLU A 133 25.14 3.35 1.30
C GLU A 133 26.14 2.37 1.93
N ASN A 134 27.23 2.04 1.22
CA ASN A 134 28.29 1.11 1.66
C ASN A 134 27.75 -0.21 2.23
N VAL A 135 26.72 -0.76 1.57
CA VAL A 135 26.01 -1.91 2.10
C VAL A 135 26.78 -3.19 1.82
N ALA A 136 27.25 -3.85 2.89
CA ALA A 136 28.02 -5.10 2.80
C ALA A 136 27.28 -6.27 3.44
N GLY A 137 27.31 -7.45 2.80
CA GLY A 137 26.77 -8.68 3.35
C GLY A 137 26.28 -9.67 2.28
N LYS A 138 26.26 -10.96 2.64
CA LYS A 138 25.68 -12.01 1.78
C LYS A 138 24.18 -11.78 1.64
N GLY A 139 23.67 -11.82 0.42
CA GLY A 139 22.24 -11.66 0.12
C GLY A 139 21.72 -10.23 0.16
N THR A 140 22.53 -9.22 0.50
CA THR A 140 22.03 -7.84 0.57
C THR A 140 21.71 -7.25 -0.80
N PHE A 141 22.49 -7.60 -1.82
CA PHE A 141 22.18 -7.22 -3.19
C PHE A 141 20.79 -7.72 -3.61
N ALA A 142 20.46 -8.98 -3.31
CA ALA A 142 19.15 -9.54 -3.60
C ALA A 142 18.02 -8.78 -2.87
N LYS A 143 18.21 -8.45 -1.58
CA LYS A 143 17.24 -7.64 -0.82
C LYS A 143 17.01 -6.27 -1.47
N LEU A 144 18.08 -5.57 -1.87
CA LEU A 144 17.97 -4.28 -2.55
C LEU A 144 17.36 -4.42 -3.94
N PHE A 145 17.69 -5.49 -4.67
CA PHE A 145 17.11 -5.80 -5.97
C PHE A 145 15.60 -5.98 -5.87
N PHE A 146 15.13 -6.84 -4.97
CA PHE A 146 13.69 -7.06 -4.76
C PHE A 146 12.97 -5.83 -4.21
N LEU A 147 13.64 -5.04 -3.36
CA LEU A 147 13.07 -3.77 -2.88
C LEU A 147 12.90 -2.76 -4.02
N ASN A 148 13.89 -2.64 -4.93
CA ASN A 148 13.79 -1.77 -6.11
C ASN A 148 12.75 -2.30 -7.11
N LEU A 149 12.69 -3.61 -7.35
CA LEU A 149 11.68 -4.24 -8.20
C LEU A 149 10.27 -3.98 -7.67
N GLY A 150 10.07 -4.18 -6.36
CA GLY A 150 8.80 -3.90 -5.71
C GLY A 150 8.42 -2.42 -5.83
N PHE A 151 9.37 -1.50 -5.63
CA PHE A 151 9.09 -0.07 -5.77
C PHE A 151 8.79 0.34 -7.22
N PHE A 152 9.50 -0.22 -8.21
CA PHE A 152 9.19 -0.06 -9.64
C PHE A 152 7.77 -0.54 -9.97
N SER A 153 7.42 -1.74 -9.52
CA SER A 153 6.10 -2.31 -9.74
C SER A 153 4.99 -1.51 -9.07
N LEU A 154 5.22 -0.98 -7.85
CA LEU A 154 4.26 -0.16 -7.12
C LEU A 154 4.05 1.21 -7.75
N TYR A 155 5.10 1.79 -8.34
CA TYR A 155 5.02 3.06 -9.05
C TYR A 155 4.14 2.93 -10.30
N ASN A 156 4.27 1.81 -11.02
CA ASN A 156 3.47 1.50 -12.22
C ASN A 156 2.11 0.87 -11.92
N ALA A 157 1.70 0.78 -10.64
CA ALA A 157 0.41 0.22 -10.25
C ALA A 157 -0.69 1.28 -10.34
N ASP A 158 -1.60 1.11 -11.30
CA ASP A 158 -2.79 1.94 -11.47
C ASP A 158 -3.72 1.86 -10.25
N MET A 159 -4.42 2.95 -9.95
CA MET A 159 -5.50 3.00 -8.95
C MET A 159 -6.85 3.03 -9.65
N GLY A 160 -7.17 1.93 -10.33
CA GLY A 160 -8.33 1.81 -11.20
C GLY A 160 -9.63 2.24 -10.51
N MET A 161 -9.89 1.77 -9.30
CA MET A 161 -11.17 2.04 -8.63
C MET A 161 -11.36 3.51 -8.20
N ILE A 162 -10.32 4.19 -7.70
CA ILE A 162 -10.43 5.59 -7.25
C ILE A 162 -10.55 6.52 -8.45
N GLU A 163 -9.76 6.26 -9.49
CA GLU A 163 -9.83 7.00 -10.75
C GLU A 163 -11.20 6.82 -11.41
N GLN A 164 -11.70 5.58 -11.48
CA GLN A 164 -13.03 5.28 -12.00
C GLN A 164 -14.15 5.94 -11.19
N PHE A 165 -14.02 6.01 -9.86
CA PHE A 165 -15.03 6.65 -9.01
C PHE A 165 -15.13 8.15 -9.29
N ILE A 166 -14.01 8.81 -9.62
CA ILE A 166 -13.98 10.23 -9.95
C ILE A 166 -14.39 10.47 -11.40
N SER A 167 -13.91 9.64 -12.34
CA SER A 167 -14.24 9.76 -13.76
C SER A 167 -15.71 9.42 -14.06
N SER A 168 -16.36 8.61 -13.21
CA SER A 168 -17.80 8.31 -13.28
C SER A 168 -18.68 9.32 -12.54
N GLY A 169 -18.09 10.23 -11.76
CA GLY A 169 -18.81 11.27 -11.04
C GLY A 169 -19.32 12.36 -11.96
N SER A 170 -20.64 12.54 -12.02
CA SER A 170 -21.22 13.74 -12.64
C SER A 170 -21.19 14.90 -11.65
N PHE A 171 -20.33 15.89 -11.91
CA PHE A 171 -20.19 17.05 -11.03
C PHE A 171 -21.21 18.14 -11.41
N SER A 172 -21.92 18.66 -10.42
CA SER A 172 -22.92 19.72 -10.59
C SER A 172 -22.33 21.08 -10.98
N SER A 173 -20.99 21.24 -10.90
CA SER A 173 -20.27 22.49 -11.20
C SER A 173 -18.83 22.20 -11.58
N LYS A 174 -18.29 22.97 -12.55
CA LYS A 174 -16.86 22.96 -12.93
C LYS A 174 -15.93 23.29 -11.75
N THR A 175 -16.40 24.11 -10.80
CA THR A 175 -15.63 24.42 -9.59
C THR A 175 -15.50 23.19 -8.70
N THR A 176 -16.58 22.42 -8.55
CA THR A 176 -16.57 21.17 -7.78
C THR A 176 -15.65 20.15 -8.44
N GLU A 177 -15.76 19.99 -9.76
CA GLU A 177 -14.88 19.12 -10.56
C GLU A 177 -13.41 19.50 -10.37
N PHE A 178 -13.05 20.79 -10.47
CA PHE A 178 -11.69 21.27 -10.23
C PHE A 178 -11.15 20.84 -8.87
N PHE A 179 -11.91 21.07 -7.78
CA PHE A 179 -11.45 20.75 -6.43
C PHE A 179 -11.37 19.25 -6.17
N VAL A 180 -12.32 18.46 -6.69
CA VAL A 180 -12.30 16.99 -6.56
C VAL A 180 -11.10 16.41 -7.32
N THR A 181 -10.89 16.85 -8.56
CA THR A 181 -9.77 16.41 -9.40
C THR A 181 -8.42 16.85 -8.80
N LEU A 182 -8.31 18.07 -8.28
CA LEU A 182 -7.12 18.52 -7.56
C LEU A 182 -6.84 17.66 -6.33
N PHE A 183 -7.87 17.40 -5.51
CA PHE A 183 -7.73 16.58 -4.31
C PHE A 183 -7.27 15.16 -4.64
N TYR A 184 -7.80 14.57 -5.73
CA TYR A 184 -7.37 13.28 -6.23
C TYR A 184 -5.88 13.25 -6.60
N TYR A 185 -5.42 14.18 -7.44
CA TYR A 185 -4.01 14.21 -7.83
C TYR A 185 -3.10 14.49 -6.64
N VAL A 186 -3.53 15.32 -5.68
CA VAL A 186 -2.80 15.48 -4.42
C VAL A 186 -2.68 14.15 -3.66
N LEU A 187 -3.75 13.37 -3.55
CA LEU A 187 -3.71 12.05 -2.89
C LEU A 187 -2.80 11.06 -3.64
N THR A 188 -2.88 11.01 -4.96
CA THR A 188 -2.03 10.13 -5.79
C THR A 188 -0.55 10.53 -5.69
N SER A 189 -0.24 11.83 -5.70
CA SER A 189 1.11 12.31 -5.44
C SER A 189 1.57 11.95 -4.01
N VAL A 190 0.72 12.12 -2.98
CA VAL A 190 1.04 11.72 -1.59
C VAL A 190 1.33 10.22 -1.48
N LYS A 191 0.60 9.35 -2.19
CA LYS A 191 0.89 7.91 -2.30
C LYS A 191 2.32 7.69 -2.76
N THR A 192 2.66 8.20 -3.94
CA THR A 192 3.95 7.96 -4.61
C THR A 192 5.11 8.43 -3.75
N ILE A 193 5.00 9.64 -3.19
CA ILE A 193 6.03 10.21 -2.33
C ILE A 193 6.16 9.45 -1.00
N SER A 194 5.04 8.99 -0.43
CA SER A 194 5.07 8.18 0.79
C SER A 194 5.70 6.82 0.56
N MET A 195 5.37 6.14 -0.55
CA MET A 195 6.00 4.88 -0.96
C MET A 195 7.51 5.06 -1.15
N PHE A 196 7.93 6.16 -1.76
CA PHE A 196 9.34 6.48 -1.90
C PHE A 196 10.04 6.76 -0.56
N GLY A 197 9.38 7.47 0.35
CA GLY A 197 9.87 7.66 1.72
C GLY A 197 10.04 6.35 2.48
N ALA A 198 9.07 5.44 2.37
CA ALA A 198 9.15 4.09 2.95
C ALA A 198 10.27 3.26 2.31
N PHE A 199 10.43 3.34 0.99
CA PHE A 199 11.51 2.70 0.25
C PHE A 199 12.90 3.16 0.75
N LEU A 200 13.13 4.47 0.85
CA LEU A 200 14.38 5.03 1.37
C LEU A 200 14.65 4.59 2.82
N PHE A 201 13.62 4.56 3.65
CA PHE A 201 13.71 4.06 5.01
C PHE A 201 14.11 2.57 5.07
N LEU A 202 13.51 1.73 4.22
CA LEU A 202 13.82 0.30 4.13
C LEU A 202 15.24 0.05 3.59
N ILE A 203 15.76 0.88 2.68
CA ILE A 203 17.17 0.83 2.29
C ILE A 203 18.07 0.99 3.51
N ASN A 204 17.80 1.98 4.38
CA ASN A 204 18.59 2.19 5.59
C ASN A 204 18.51 0.98 6.55
N CYS A 205 17.32 0.40 6.72
CA CYS A 205 17.14 -0.82 7.51
C CYS A 205 17.98 -1.98 6.95
N ILE A 206 17.98 -2.18 5.62
CA ILE A 206 18.81 -3.19 4.97
C ILE A 206 20.30 -2.89 5.16
N ALA A 207 20.71 -1.63 5.03
CA ALA A 207 22.10 -1.18 5.23
C ALA A 207 22.58 -1.46 6.65
N LYS A 208 21.73 -1.22 7.65
CA LYS A 208 22.00 -1.49 9.07
C LYS A 208 21.71 -2.92 9.52
N ARG A 209 21.31 -3.81 8.59
CA ARG A 209 20.93 -5.22 8.86
C ARG A 209 19.79 -5.37 9.87
N GLU A 210 18.90 -4.39 9.94
CA GLU A 210 17.70 -4.42 10.76
C GLU A 210 16.68 -5.42 10.21
N SER A 211 15.90 -6.00 11.12
CA SER A 211 14.78 -6.85 10.73
C SER A 211 13.60 -5.99 10.26
N ILE A 212 13.12 -6.27 9.05
CA ILE A 212 11.92 -5.62 8.47
C ILE A 212 10.61 -6.19 9.03
N TYR A 213 10.67 -7.28 9.80
CA TYR A 213 9.52 -7.88 10.47
C TYR A 213 9.39 -7.42 11.93
N THR A 214 10.51 -7.20 12.61
CA THR A 214 10.53 -6.73 14.00
C THR A 214 11.54 -5.61 14.10
N PHE A 215 11.04 -4.38 14.02
CA PHE A 215 11.87 -3.20 14.09
C PHE A 215 12.44 -3.06 15.51
N SER A 216 13.73 -2.74 15.59
CA SER A 216 14.39 -2.49 16.87
C SER A 216 13.90 -1.20 17.53
N ASP A 217 14.11 -1.08 18.83
CA ASP A 217 13.70 0.11 19.58
C ASP A 217 14.37 1.39 19.07
N SER A 218 15.60 1.31 18.57
CA SER A 218 16.31 2.46 18.00
C SER A 218 15.59 3.01 16.75
N VAL A 219 15.13 2.13 15.86
CA VAL A 219 14.36 2.46 14.66
C VAL A 219 13.05 3.16 15.05
N LEU A 220 12.32 2.55 15.98
CA LEU A 220 11.00 3.02 16.40
C LEU A 220 11.10 4.34 17.20
N GLN A 221 12.14 4.51 18.02
CA GLN A 221 12.42 5.78 18.73
C GLN A 221 12.78 6.89 17.75
N PHE A 222 13.58 6.61 16.72
CA PHE A 222 13.88 7.59 15.66
C PHE A 222 12.60 8.07 14.96
N ALA A 223 11.73 7.13 14.59
CA ALA A 223 10.44 7.44 13.99
C ALA A 223 9.54 8.26 14.95
N ASN A 224 9.62 8.01 16.26
CA ASN A 224 8.77 8.68 17.24
C ASN A 224 9.17 10.15 17.41
N ARG A 225 10.46 10.46 17.31
CA ARG A 225 10.95 11.85 17.26
C ARG A 225 10.37 12.62 16.06
N HIS A 226 10.11 11.91 14.95
CA HIS A 226 9.55 12.46 13.72
C HIS A 226 8.09 12.01 13.51
N PHE A 227 7.32 11.86 14.59
CA PHE A 227 6.00 11.22 14.59
C PHE A 227 5.11 11.67 13.43
N GLY A 228 4.93 12.98 13.23
CA GLY A 228 4.02 13.49 12.20
C GLY A 228 4.37 13.02 10.79
N VAL A 229 5.66 13.04 10.43
CA VAL A 229 6.12 12.61 9.10
C VAL A 229 6.05 11.10 8.97
N ALA A 230 6.52 10.36 9.99
CA ALA A 230 6.52 8.91 9.99
C ALA A 230 5.08 8.33 9.86
N VAL A 231 4.14 8.93 10.58
CA VAL A 231 2.71 8.59 10.54
C VAL A 231 2.12 8.83 9.15
N LEU A 232 2.36 10.01 8.57
CA LEU A 232 1.82 10.35 7.25
C LEU A 232 2.30 9.36 6.19
N ILE A 233 3.60 9.04 6.18
CA ILE A 233 4.20 8.09 5.23
C ILE A 233 3.58 6.70 5.40
N VAL A 234 3.64 6.14 6.61
CA VAL A 234 3.28 4.74 6.83
C VAL A 234 1.79 4.51 6.64
N ILE A 235 0.95 5.46 7.05
CA ILE A 235 -0.51 5.30 6.93
C ILE A 235 -0.97 5.49 5.50
N SER A 236 -0.32 6.40 4.75
CA SER A 236 -0.55 6.46 3.30
C SER A 236 -0.22 5.10 2.67
N CYS A 237 0.92 4.48 3.03
CA CYS A 237 1.26 3.14 2.54
C CYS A 237 0.22 2.09 2.94
N VAL A 238 -0.27 2.09 4.19
CA VAL A 238 -1.33 1.16 4.64
C VAL A 238 -2.62 1.34 3.85
N ILE A 239 -3.11 2.57 3.71
CA ILE A 239 -4.41 2.86 3.07
C ILE A 239 -4.38 2.54 1.58
N PHE A 240 -3.36 3.01 0.86
CA PHE A 240 -3.28 2.77 -0.58
C PHE A 240 -3.06 1.28 -0.88
N SER A 241 -2.26 0.59 -0.08
CA SER A 241 -2.08 -0.86 -0.24
C SER A 241 -3.36 -1.62 0.13
N PHE A 242 -4.08 -1.20 1.17
CA PHE A 242 -5.38 -1.79 1.53
C PHE A 242 -6.41 -1.64 0.40
N GLY A 243 -6.55 -0.43 -0.15
CA GLY A 243 -7.47 -0.16 -1.26
C GLY A 243 -7.13 -1.00 -2.49
N TYR A 244 -5.85 -1.09 -2.84
CA TYR A 244 -5.38 -1.92 -3.94
C TYR A 244 -5.63 -3.42 -3.71
N LEU A 245 -5.36 -3.94 -2.51
CA LEU A 245 -5.63 -5.36 -2.18
C LEU A 245 -7.13 -5.68 -2.23
N LEU A 246 -7.99 -4.73 -1.87
CA LEU A 246 -9.44 -4.89 -1.94
C LEU A 246 -9.93 -4.91 -3.40
N GLU A 247 -9.45 -3.99 -4.23
CA GLU A 247 -9.73 -3.94 -5.68
C GLU A 247 -9.29 -5.25 -6.35
N ASN A 248 -8.08 -5.69 -6.05
CA ASN A 248 -7.50 -6.89 -6.62
C ASN A 248 -8.12 -8.18 -6.12
N ALA A 249 -8.64 -8.24 -4.89
CA ALA A 249 -9.34 -9.43 -4.42
C ALA A 249 -10.56 -9.75 -5.30
N ILE A 250 -11.24 -8.72 -5.81
CA ILE A 250 -12.42 -8.87 -6.68
C ILE A 250 -11.99 -9.12 -8.13
N SER A 251 -11.03 -8.35 -8.65
CA SER A 251 -10.63 -8.45 -10.06
C SER A 251 -9.78 -9.69 -10.37
N LEU A 252 -8.87 -10.09 -9.48
CA LEU A 252 -7.99 -11.25 -9.70
C LEU A 252 -8.74 -12.56 -9.68
N GLU A 253 -9.84 -12.65 -8.92
CA GLU A 253 -10.67 -13.84 -8.93
C GLU A 253 -11.33 -14.00 -10.31
N MET A 254 -11.89 -12.93 -10.86
CA MET A 254 -12.44 -12.90 -12.23
C MET A 254 -11.37 -13.17 -13.31
N ASP A 255 -10.16 -12.61 -13.15
CA ASP A 255 -9.03 -12.82 -14.09
C ASP A 255 -8.39 -14.21 -13.99
N PHE A 256 -8.44 -14.85 -12.81
CA PHE A 256 -7.96 -16.21 -12.57
C PHE A 256 -8.86 -17.23 -13.26
N PHE A 257 -10.18 -17.04 -13.22
CA PHE A 257 -11.13 -17.81 -14.04
C PHE A 257 -11.03 -17.47 -15.54
N GLY A 258 -10.58 -16.26 -15.89
CA GLY A 258 -10.46 -15.75 -17.26
C GLY A 258 -9.13 -15.95 -18.00
N LYS A 259 -8.12 -16.63 -17.43
CA LYS A 259 -6.77 -16.85 -18.02
C LYS A 259 -5.97 -15.57 -18.39
N LYS A 260 -6.03 -14.49 -17.60
CA LYS A 260 -5.35 -13.20 -17.95
C LYS A 260 -4.26 -12.69 -16.99
N LEU A 261 -3.93 -13.40 -15.93
CA LEU A 261 -2.92 -12.95 -14.96
C LEU A 261 -1.49 -13.01 -15.54
N THR A 262 -0.91 -11.85 -15.83
CA THR A 262 0.48 -11.72 -16.32
C THR A 262 1.51 -11.78 -15.19
N ILE A 263 2.78 -12.06 -15.52
CA ILE A 263 3.89 -12.04 -14.55
C ILE A 263 4.00 -10.68 -13.83
N PHE A 264 3.72 -9.57 -14.53
CA PHE A 264 3.66 -8.23 -13.93
C PHE A 264 2.57 -8.10 -12.88
N GLY A 265 1.37 -8.62 -13.17
CA GLY A 265 0.27 -8.66 -12.22
C GLY A 265 0.67 -9.41 -10.94
N TRP A 266 1.40 -10.52 -11.05
CA TRP A 266 1.91 -11.26 -9.90
C TRP A 266 2.96 -10.49 -9.10
N ILE A 267 3.95 -9.89 -9.77
CA ILE A 267 5.00 -9.10 -9.11
C ILE A 267 4.37 -7.92 -8.35
N ASN A 268 3.40 -7.24 -8.97
CA ASN A 268 2.71 -6.11 -8.36
C ASN A 268 1.92 -6.52 -7.12
N ASN A 269 1.14 -7.60 -7.22
CA ASN A 269 0.41 -8.13 -6.07
C ASN A 269 1.33 -8.53 -4.91
N ILE A 270 2.43 -9.22 -5.20
CA ILE A 270 3.41 -9.60 -4.18
C ILE A 270 4.03 -8.34 -3.56
N ALA A 271 4.39 -7.34 -4.36
CA ALA A 271 4.97 -6.09 -3.87
C ALA A 271 4.01 -5.34 -2.95
N VAL A 272 2.73 -5.23 -3.31
CA VAL A 272 1.69 -4.58 -2.50
C VAL A 272 1.45 -5.36 -1.20
N VAL A 273 1.34 -6.69 -1.27
CA VAL A 273 1.18 -7.55 -0.08
C VAL A 273 2.34 -7.34 0.90
N ILE A 274 3.58 -7.37 0.41
CA ILE A 274 4.78 -7.18 1.23
C ILE A 274 4.77 -5.79 1.85
N LEU A 275 4.51 -4.74 1.06
CA LEU A 275 4.44 -3.37 1.56
C LEU A 275 3.36 -3.23 2.65
N PHE A 276 2.15 -3.74 2.40
CA PHE A 276 1.05 -3.72 3.36
C PHE A 276 1.44 -4.38 4.68
N VAL A 277 1.98 -5.60 4.62
CA VAL A 277 2.40 -6.35 5.81
C VAL A 277 3.48 -5.59 6.59
N ILE A 278 4.50 -5.06 5.92
CA ILE A 278 5.57 -4.30 6.56
C ILE A 278 5.01 -3.01 7.21
N SER A 279 4.17 -2.26 6.49
CA SER A 279 3.58 -1.01 6.98
C SER A 279 2.63 -1.24 8.15
N CYS A 280 1.80 -2.29 8.13
CA CYS A 280 0.95 -2.66 9.28
C CYS A 280 1.79 -3.08 10.49
N ARG A 281 2.86 -3.86 10.27
CA ARG A 281 3.75 -4.28 11.37
C ARG A 281 4.48 -3.11 11.99
N PHE A 282 5.03 -2.22 11.16
CA PHE A 282 5.64 -0.99 11.61
C PHE A 282 4.63 -0.14 12.40
N THR A 283 3.43 0.09 11.86
CA THR A 283 2.38 0.89 12.52
C THR A 283 2.05 0.36 13.91
N GLY A 284 1.79 -0.95 14.03
CA GLY A 284 1.48 -1.58 15.31
C GLY A 284 2.61 -1.41 16.33
N GLN A 285 3.85 -1.76 15.95
CA GLN A 285 5.02 -1.64 16.84
C GLN A 285 5.31 -0.18 17.22
N PHE A 286 5.12 0.73 16.27
CA PHE A 286 5.34 2.16 16.45
C PHE A 286 4.35 2.77 17.44
N LEU A 287 3.05 2.48 17.28
CA LEU A 287 2.02 2.94 18.21
C LEU A 287 2.18 2.32 19.60
N GLN A 288 2.59 1.05 19.69
CA GLN A 288 2.89 0.40 20.96
C GLN A 288 4.07 1.05 21.67
N LEU A 289 5.18 1.32 20.97
CA LEU A 289 6.33 2.01 21.57
C LEU A 289 5.91 3.39 22.08
N ARG A 290 5.18 4.17 21.28
CA ARG A 290 4.74 5.50 21.68
C ARG A 290 3.81 5.46 22.89
N SER A 291 2.86 4.51 22.91
CA SER A 291 2.00 4.24 24.06
C SER A 291 2.81 3.99 25.32
N HIS A 292 3.88 3.19 25.22
CA HIS A 292 4.77 2.91 26.33
C HIS A 292 5.56 4.15 26.78
N LEU A 293 6.19 4.88 25.85
CA LEU A 293 6.99 6.08 26.14
C LEU A 293 6.15 7.20 26.78
N ASN A 294 4.91 7.37 26.34
CA ASN A 294 4.01 8.41 26.83
C ASN A 294 3.15 7.95 28.02
N GLN A 295 3.29 6.69 28.46
CA GLN A 295 2.43 6.08 29.49
C GLN A 295 0.93 6.21 29.18
N LYS A 296 0.57 6.05 27.89
CA LYS A 296 -0.80 6.15 27.39
C LYS A 296 -1.31 4.79 26.93
N TYR A 297 -2.63 4.59 26.96
CA TYR A 297 -3.32 3.45 26.39
C TYR A 297 -4.11 3.89 25.15
N TYR A 298 -3.63 3.53 23.95
CA TYR A 298 -4.28 3.92 22.71
C TYR A 298 -5.45 3.01 22.32
N GLY A 299 -5.45 1.72 22.66
CA GLY A 299 -6.58 0.80 22.51
C GLY A 299 -7.29 0.93 21.15
N VAL A 300 -8.62 1.15 21.18
CA VAL A 300 -9.44 1.37 19.96
C VAL A 300 -8.94 2.52 19.09
N VAL A 301 -8.56 3.65 19.67
CA VAL A 301 -8.05 4.82 18.92
C VAL A 301 -6.82 4.45 18.11
N GLY A 302 -5.92 3.63 18.67
CA GLY A 302 -4.78 3.10 17.92
C GLY A 302 -5.19 2.07 16.87
N SER A 303 -6.17 1.22 17.17
CA SER A 303 -6.63 0.17 16.25
C SER A 303 -7.41 0.69 15.05
N SER A 304 -7.99 1.90 15.11
CA SER A 304 -8.75 2.51 14.01
C SER A 304 -7.88 3.30 13.02
N VAL A 305 -6.57 3.37 13.24
CA VAL A 305 -5.62 4.14 12.40
C VAL A 305 -5.53 3.63 10.95
N TRP A 306 -5.89 2.38 10.68
CA TRP A 306 -5.90 1.84 9.31
C TRP A 306 -7.17 2.22 8.53
N ILE A 307 -8.25 2.63 9.21
CA ILE A 307 -9.54 2.91 8.57
C ILE A 307 -9.45 4.26 7.86
N PRO A 308 -9.70 4.34 6.54
CA PRO A 308 -9.74 5.61 5.83
C PRO A 308 -10.71 6.59 6.50
N VAL A 309 -10.39 7.89 6.52
CA VAL A 309 -11.14 8.99 7.17
C VAL A 309 -11.09 8.99 8.70
N ILE A 310 -11.34 7.86 9.39
CA ILE A 310 -11.27 7.75 10.87
C ILE A 310 -9.82 7.92 11.34
N ASN A 311 -8.86 7.51 10.51
CA ASN A 311 -7.44 7.64 10.77
C ASN A 311 -7.03 9.08 11.14
N ILE A 312 -7.51 10.10 10.44
CA ILE A 312 -7.12 11.50 10.72
C ILE A 312 -7.47 11.87 12.16
N ILE A 313 -8.70 11.57 12.59
CA ILE A 313 -9.15 11.85 13.96
C ILE A 313 -8.32 11.06 14.97
N SER A 314 -8.15 9.77 14.72
CA SER A 314 -7.40 8.86 15.60
C SER A 314 -5.95 9.32 15.77
N LEU A 315 -5.32 9.78 14.69
CA LEU A 315 -3.94 10.27 14.70
C LEU A 315 -3.81 11.64 15.35
N LEU A 316 -4.77 12.54 15.15
CA LEU A 316 -4.79 13.81 15.87
C LEU A 316 -4.94 13.57 17.37
N MET A 317 -5.77 12.60 17.78
CA MET A 317 -5.88 12.20 19.19
C MET A 317 -4.55 11.64 19.74
N ILE A 318 -3.84 10.81 18.96
CA ILE A 318 -2.53 10.25 19.37
C ILE A 318 -1.42 11.32 19.34
N LYS A 319 -1.49 12.28 18.43
CA LYS A 319 -0.53 13.39 18.31
C LYS A 319 -0.66 14.38 19.47
N PHE A 320 -1.89 14.66 19.91
CA PHE A 320 -2.21 15.59 20.98
C PHE A 320 -2.65 14.87 22.27
N ASP A 321 -2.09 13.69 22.51
CA ASP A 321 -2.45 12.76 23.60
C ASP A 321 -2.19 13.32 25.01
N ASP A 322 -1.28 14.28 25.14
CA ASP A 322 -1.03 15.02 26.38
C ASP A 322 -2.29 15.71 26.92
N LYS A 323 -3.19 16.16 26.02
CA LYS A 323 -4.42 16.88 26.40
C LYS A 323 -5.59 15.93 26.68
N ILE A 324 -5.45 14.63 26.41
CA ILE A 324 -6.56 13.68 26.42
C ILE A 324 -6.43 12.74 27.62
N LYS A 325 -7.15 13.06 28.71
CA LYS A 325 -7.19 12.23 29.93
C LYS A 325 -7.70 10.81 29.68
N PHE A 326 -8.57 10.62 28.68
CA PHE A 326 -9.11 9.33 28.27
C PHE A 326 -8.01 8.33 27.84
N LEU A 327 -6.86 8.82 27.34
CA LEU A 327 -5.73 7.99 26.92
C LEU A 327 -4.74 7.69 28.05
N SER A 328 -4.90 8.26 29.25
CA SER A 328 -4.06 7.97 30.44
C SER A 328 -4.92 7.39 31.56
N PRO A 329 -5.44 6.15 31.42
CA PRO A 329 -6.33 5.59 32.40
C PRO A 329 -5.58 5.18 33.67
N GLY A 330 -6.17 5.47 34.84
CA GLY A 330 -5.65 4.98 36.13
C GLY A 330 -5.79 3.46 36.31
N ASN A 331 -6.64 2.79 35.53
CA ASN A 331 -6.77 1.33 35.51
C ASN A 331 -6.89 0.84 34.05
N LEU A 332 -5.84 0.16 33.58
CA LEU A 332 -5.74 -0.35 32.21
C LEU A 332 -6.82 -1.40 31.89
N GLU A 333 -7.17 -2.30 32.81
CA GLU A 333 -8.19 -3.32 32.58
C GLU A 333 -9.58 -2.71 32.42
N LYS A 334 -9.91 -1.70 33.25
CA LYS A 334 -11.17 -0.97 33.14
C LYS A 334 -11.24 -0.20 31.83
N ALA A 335 -10.15 0.48 31.44
CA ALA A 335 -10.08 1.19 30.16
C ALA A 335 -10.22 0.24 28.97
N LYS A 336 -9.58 -0.93 29.03
CA LYS A 336 -9.71 -1.97 28.01
C LYS A 336 -11.15 -2.41 27.81
N LYS A 337 -11.90 -2.64 28.89
CA LYS A 337 -13.34 -2.97 28.82
C LYS A 337 -14.15 -1.84 28.18
N ILE A 338 -13.92 -0.58 28.57
CA ILE A 338 -14.59 0.59 27.98
C ILE A 338 -14.30 0.69 26.47
N HIS A 339 -13.03 0.51 26.09
CA HIS A 339 -12.60 0.53 24.70
C HIS A 339 -13.26 -0.61 23.90
N LEU A 340 -13.39 -1.82 24.45
CA LEU A 340 -14.13 -2.91 23.78
C LEU A 340 -15.61 -2.59 23.59
N VAL A 341 -16.26 -1.96 24.58
CA VAL A 341 -17.66 -1.51 24.45
C VAL A 341 -17.77 -0.46 23.34
N ALA A 342 -16.86 0.52 23.30
CA ALA A 342 -16.83 1.53 22.25
C ALA A 342 -16.60 0.92 20.85
N ALA A 343 -15.67 -0.04 20.72
CA ALA A 343 -15.46 -0.77 19.48
C ALA A 343 -16.73 -1.52 19.05
N SER A 344 -17.41 -2.18 19.99
CA SER A 344 -18.62 -2.95 19.71
C SER A 344 -19.74 -2.06 19.20
N LEU A 345 -19.93 -0.89 19.83
CA LEU A 345 -20.91 0.10 19.38
C LEU A 345 -20.57 0.66 17.99
N LEU A 346 -19.29 0.93 17.71
CA LEU A 346 -18.85 1.39 16.39
C LEU A 346 -19.06 0.33 15.30
N ILE A 347 -18.81 -0.94 15.60
CA ILE A 347 -19.07 -2.05 14.67
C ILE A 347 -20.57 -2.18 14.38
N LEU A 348 -21.42 -2.16 15.40
CA LEU A 348 -22.88 -2.18 15.22
C LEU A 348 -23.36 -0.99 14.39
N PHE A 349 -22.79 0.19 14.64
CA PHE A 349 -23.11 1.39 13.88
C PHE A 349 -22.65 1.30 12.42
N PHE A 350 -21.48 0.70 12.15
CA PHE A 350 -20.98 0.48 10.79
C PHE A 350 -21.93 -0.42 9.99
N TYR A 351 -22.43 -1.49 10.61
CA TYR A 351 -23.40 -2.41 10.00
C TYR A 351 -24.86 -1.98 10.15
N ARG A 352 -25.14 -0.75 10.60
CA ARG A 352 -26.52 -0.32 10.90
C ARG A 352 -27.47 -0.46 9.71
N ASN A 353 -27.00 -0.20 8.50
CA ASN A 353 -27.84 -0.26 7.30
C ASN A 353 -28.26 -1.70 7.02
N ASP A 354 -27.31 -2.64 7.09
CA ASP A 354 -27.59 -4.07 6.93
C ASP A 354 -28.48 -4.61 8.05
N ILE A 355 -28.36 -4.09 9.29
CA ILE A 355 -29.18 -4.51 10.44
C ILE A 355 -30.63 -3.98 10.36
N LEU A 356 -30.80 -2.78 9.81
CA LEU A 356 -32.11 -2.14 9.66
C LEU A 356 -32.88 -2.65 8.43
N ASP A 357 -32.16 -3.16 7.43
CA ASP A 357 -32.73 -3.83 6.25
C ASP A 357 -33.22 -5.24 6.62
N ASN A 358 -34.51 -5.53 6.39
CA ASN A 358 -35.10 -6.82 6.76
C ASN A 358 -34.46 -8.00 6.02
N ASP A 359 -33.99 -7.80 4.79
CA ASP A 359 -33.42 -8.87 3.97
C ASP A 359 -31.98 -9.18 4.36
N LYS A 360 -31.27 -8.19 4.92
CA LYS A 360 -29.85 -8.29 5.33
C LYS A 360 -29.63 -8.35 6.83
N ARG A 361 -30.69 -8.22 7.64
CA ARG A 361 -30.60 -8.11 9.10
C ARG A 361 -29.80 -9.24 9.73
N LEU A 362 -30.08 -10.49 9.36
CA LEU A 362 -29.39 -11.65 9.94
C LEU A 362 -27.90 -11.63 9.60
N GLU A 363 -27.56 -11.28 8.36
CA GLU A 363 -26.18 -11.18 7.88
C GLU A 363 -25.44 -10.03 8.58
N GLY A 364 -26.04 -8.84 8.67
CA GLY A 364 -25.47 -7.68 9.36
C GLY A 364 -25.21 -7.94 10.85
N LEU A 365 -26.14 -8.62 11.53
CA LEU A 365 -25.97 -9.04 12.92
C LEU A 365 -24.87 -10.09 13.08
N LEU A 366 -24.82 -11.09 12.21
CA LEU A 366 -23.79 -12.13 12.23
C LEU A 366 -22.39 -11.53 12.04
N MET A 367 -22.21 -10.69 11.01
CA MET A 367 -20.93 -10.02 10.74
C MET A 367 -20.51 -9.12 11.90
N SER A 368 -21.45 -8.35 12.47
CA SER A 368 -21.19 -7.54 13.65
C SER A 368 -20.71 -8.40 14.82
N ALA A 369 -21.38 -9.51 15.11
CA ALA A 369 -21.00 -10.42 16.18
C ALA A 369 -19.61 -11.02 15.98
N ILE A 370 -19.28 -11.41 14.74
CA ILE A 370 -17.96 -11.95 14.37
C ILE A 370 -16.86 -10.90 14.63
N TYR A 371 -17.03 -9.67 14.14
CA TYR A 371 -16.04 -8.60 14.36
C TYR A 371 -15.91 -8.22 15.83
N ILE A 372 -17.02 -8.16 16.58
CA ILE A 372 -16.98 -7.92 18.03
C ILE A 372 -16.20 -9.02 18.76
N ALA A 373 -16.53 -10.29 18.49
CA ALA A 373 -15.85 -11.43 19.09
C ALA A 373 -14.34 -11.39 18.78
N ALA A 374 -13.99 -11.05 17.55
CA ALA A 374 -12.61 -10.86 17.15
C ALA A 374 -11.87 -9.79 17.94
N PHE A 375 -12.43 -8.59 18.07
CA PHE A 375 -11.82 -7.51 18.85
C PHE A 375 -11.65 -7.91 20.32
N CYS A 376 -12.65 -8.60 20.90
CA CYS A 376 -12.57 -9.16 22.23
C CYS A 376 -11.40 -10.16 22.35
N ILE A 377 -11.32 -11.15 21.46
CA ILE A 377 -10.24 -12.15 21.47
C ILE A 377 -8.87 -11.49 21.34
N VAL A 378 -8.68 -10.60 20.37
CA VAL A 378 -7.41 -9.87 20.14
C VAL A 378 -6.97 -9.12 21.38
N SER A 379 -7.91 -8.47 22.05
CA SER A 379 -7.61 -7.74 23.26
C SER A 379 -7.08 -8.68 24.35
N TYR A 380 -7.51 -9.93 24.48
CA TYR A 380 -7.03 -10.82 25.56
C TYR A 380 -5.93 -11.80 25.12
N LEU A 381 -5.54 -11.81 23.84
CA LEU A 381 -4.43 -12.63 23.36
C LEU A 381 -3.10 -12.19 23.98
N LYS A 382 -2.37 -13.16 24.53
CA LYS A 382 -1.00 -12.95 25.05
C LYS A 382 0.06 -12.96 23.95
N LYS A 383 -0.24 -13.60 22.82
CA LYS A 383 0.66 -13.73 21.68
C LYS A 383 -0.16 -13.65 20.40
N TYR A 384 0.37 -12.91 19.41
CA TYR A 384 -0.20 -12.86 18.09
C TYR A 384 -0.14 -14.25 17.42
N ASN A 385 -1.24 -14.68 16.81
CA ASN A 385 -1.34 -15.91 16.03
C ASN A 385 -2.01 -15.63 14.69
N TRP A 386 -1.39 -16.09 13.60
CA TRP A 386 -1.87 -15.93 12.24
C TRP A 386 -3.09 -16.81 11.92
N LEU A 387 -3.34 -17.85 12.71
CA LEU A 387 -4.50 -18.72 12.55
C LEU A 387 -5.82 -17.95 12.68
N PHE A 388 -5.88 -16.95 13.57
CA PHE A 388 -7.11 -16.21 13.81
C PHE A 388 -7.53 -15.35 12.59
N PRO A 389 -6.65 -14.52 12.00
CA PRO A 389 -6.93 -13.86 10.72
C PRO A 389 -7.35 -14.82 9.59
N ALA A 390 -6.72 -15.99 9.51
CA ALA A 390 -7.05 -16.99 8.49
C ALA A 390 -8.48 -17.55 8.67
N ILE A 391 -8.86 -17.88 9.91
CA ILE A 391 -10.23 -18.31 10.23
C ILE A 391 -11.24 -17.21 9.90
N LEU A 392 -10.94 -15.95 10.25
CA LEU A 392 -11.86 -14.85 9.91
C LEU A 392 -12.01 -14.71 8.40
N ALA A 393 -10.92 -14.76 7.65
CA ALA A 393 -10.96 -14.69 6.18
C ALA A 393 -11.84 -15.80 5.60
N ALA A 394 -11.73 -17.03 6.12
CA ALA A 394 -12.56 -18.15 5.69
C ALA A 394 -14.05 -17.90 5.99
N ILE A 395 -14.39 -17.39 7.17
CA ILE A 395 -15.78 -17.07 7.53
C ILE A 395 -16.34 -15.98 6.61
N VAL A 396 -15.61 -14.88 6.40
CA VAL A 396 -16.04 -13.77 5.53
C VAL A 396 -16.22 -14.25 4.10
N MET A 397 -15.32 -15.11 3.62
CA MET A 397 -15.43 -15.69 2.29
C MET A 397 -16.72 -16.52 2.15
N ILE A 398 -17.01 -17.40 3.11
CA ILE A 398 -18.21 -18.26 3.08
C ILE A 398 -19.49 -17.44 3.14
N VAL A 399 -19.51 -16.36 3.94
CA VAL A 399 -20.74 -15.57 4.19
C VAL A 399 -20.99 -14.50 3.13
N LYS A 400 -19.95 -13.82 2.63
CA LYS A 400 -20.09 -12.66 1.73
C LYS A 400 -19.68 -12.97 0.30
N ILE A 401 -18.57 -13.68 0.12
CA ILE A 401 -17.95 -13.84 -1.19
C ILE A 401 -18.58 -15.00 -1.97
N PHE A 402 -18.78 -16.15 -1.31
CA PHE A 402 -19.34 -17.34 -1.95
C PHE A 402 -20.78 -17.15 -2.47
N PRO A 403 -21.71 -16.50 -1.72
CA PRO A 403 -23.06 -16.24 -2.23
C PRO A 403 -23.07 -15.28 -3.43
N PHE A 404 -22.20 -14.26 -3.43
CA PHE A 404 -22.04 -13.33 -4.55
C PHE A 404 -21.63 -14.06 -5.84
N TYR A 405 -20.70 -15.02 -5.73
CA TYR A 405 -20.32 -15.85 -6.86
C TYR A 405 -21.42 -16.81 -7.29
N LYS A 406 -22.18 -17.38 -6.36
CA LYS A 406 -23.29 -18.27 -6.70
C LYS A 406 -24.28 -17.59 -7.64
N ASP A 407 -24.67 -16.34 -7.37
CA ASP A 407 -25.61 -15.59 -8.21
C ASP A 407 -25.01 -15.18 -9.57
N ALA A 408 -23.70 -14.87 -9.62
CA ALA A 408 -22.99 -14.56 -10.86
C ALA A 408 -22.75 -15.82 -11.74
N TYR A 409 -22.50 -16.98 -11.13
CA TYR A 409 -22.29 -18.23 -11.86
C TYR A 409 -23.60 -18.88 -12.31
N ASP A 410 -24.68 -18.77 -11.52
CA ASP A 410 -26.01 -19.26 -11.89
C ASP A 410 -26.58 -18.54 -13.13
N THR A 411 -26.05 -17.37 -13.49
CA THR A 411 -26.48 -16.60 -14.68
C THR A 411 -25.62 -16.85 -15.93
N GLU A 412 -24.37 -17.34 -15.80
CA GLU A 412 -23.46 -17.52 -16.96
C GLU A 412 -23.05 -18.97 -17.26
N PHE A 413 -23.16 -19.94 -16.34
CA PHE A 413 -22.67 -21.30 -16.59
C PHE A 413 -23.57 -22.41 -16.02
N VAL A 414 -24.09 -23.28 -16.92
CA VAL A 414 -24.83 -24.50 -16.55
C VAL A 414 -23.88 -25.51 -15.91
N PHE A 415 -23.96 -25.65 -14.59
CA PHE A 415 -23.16 -26.54 -13.75
C PHE A 415 -23.56 -28.01 -13.87
N LYS A 416 -22.58 -28.90 -14.12
CA LYS A 416 -22.72 -30.32 -13.72
C LYS A 416 -21.50 -30.96 -13.06
N ASP A 417 -20.29 -30.38 -13.14
CA ASP A 417 -19.08 -31.01 -12.57
C ASP A 417 -18.44 -30.28 -11.36
N TYR A 418 -19.05 -29.21 -10.87
CA TYR A 418 -18.37 -28.23 -10.00
C TYR A 418 -18.32 -28.58 -8.49
N ALA A 419 -19.10 -29.56 -8.03
CA ALA A 419 -19.14 -29.91 -6.60
C ALA A 419 -17.85 -30.61 -6.13
N LEU A 420 -17.11 -31.26 -7.04
CA LEU A 420 -15.80 -31.87 -6.76
C LEU A 420 -14.63 -30.88 -6.92
N ASP A 421 -14.86 -29.69 -7.50
CA ASP A 421 -13.85 -28.66 -7.75
C ASP A 421 -13.79 -27.61 -6.62
N LEU A 422 -14.77 -27.62 -5.70
CA LEU A 422 -14.87 -26.73 -4.54
C LEU A 422 -13.63 -26.80 -3.63
N LEU A 423 -12.96 -27.96 -3.56
CA LEU A 423 -11.70 -28.18 -2.83
C LEU A 423 -10.45 -27.64 -3.58
N GLY A 424 -10.49 -27.61 -4.90
CA GLY A 424 -9.47 -26.98 -5.75
C GLY A 424 -9.56 -25.46 -5.75
N HIS A 425 -10.79 -24.92 -5.61
CA HIS A 425 -11.08 -23.49 -5.51
C HIS A 425 -11.09 -22.93 -4.07
N THR A 426 -10.96 -23.76 -3.03
CA THR A 426 -11.02 -23.29 -1.62
C THR A 426 -9.82 -22.44 -1.21
N PHE A 427 -8.71 -22.49 -1.94
CA PHE A 427 -7.60 -21.54 -1.84
C PHE A 427 -7.71 -20.45 -2.91
N SER A 428 -8.89 -19.83 -3.06
CA SER A 428 -9.05 -18.66 -3.93
C SER A 428 -8.08 -17.56 -3.50
N ILE A 429 -7.50 -16.87 -4.49
CA ILE A 429 -6.63 -15.71 -4.29
C ILE A 429 -7.34 -14.66 -3.41
N ALA A 430 -8.66 -14.53 -3.52
CA ALA A 430 -9.45 -13.65 -2.66
C ALA A 430 -9.41 -14.06 -1.19
N MET A 431 -9.40 -15.37 -0.86
CA MET A 431 -9.21 -15.84 0.52
C MET A 431 -7.82 -15.47 1.05
N VAL A 432 -6.78 -15.66 0.22
CA VAL A 432 -5.40 -15.36 0.59
C VAL A 432 -5.22 -13.85 0.82
N LEU A 433 -5.72 -13.01 -0.08
CA LEU A 433 -5.66 -11.56 0.05
C LEU A 433 -6.50 -11.06 1.24
N SER A 434 -7.69 -11.64 1.46
CA SER A 434 -8.52 -11.33 2.63
C SER A 434 -7.82 -11.71 3.94
N ALA A 435 -7.14 -12.87 3.98
CA ALA A 435 -6.35 -13.30 5.14
C ALA A 435 -5.16 -12.36 5.40
N ILE A 436 -4.52 -11.84 4.35
CA ILE A 436 -3.46 -10.83 4.46
C ILE A 436 -4.00 -9.51 5.00
N VAL A 437 -5.14 -9.05 4.49
CA VAL A 437 -5.81 -7.82 4.96
C VAL A 437 -6.15 -7.95 6.44
N PHE A 438 -6.80 -9.05 6.84
CA PHE A 438 -7.07 -9.31 8.25
C PHE A 438 -5.78 -9.44 9.05
N TYR A 439 -4.75 -10.11 8.54
CA TYR A 439 -3.46 -10.19 9.22
C TYR A 439 -2.95 -8.79 9.63
N GLY A 440 -2.97 -7.83 8.70
CA GLY A 440 -2.49 -6.48 8.93
C GLY A 440 -3.32 -5.71 9.96
N ILE A 441 -4.65 -5.71 9.79
CA ILE A 441 -5.59 -5.05 10.70
C ILE A 441 -5.47 -5.61 12.12
N TYR A 442 -5.46 -6.94 12.23
CA TYR A 442 -5.36 -7.64 13.51
C TYR A 442 -4.04 -7.39 14.20
N TYR A 443 -2.95 -7.28 13.44
CA TYR A 443 -1.64 -7.01 14.01
C TYR A 443 -1.61 -5.60 14.64
N ILE A 444 -2.15 -4.59 13.97
CA ILE A 444 -2.25 -3.23 14.52
C ILE A 444 -3.09 -3.26 15.80
N ALA A 445 -4.29 -3.84 15.75
CA ALA A 445 -5.17 -3.94 16.92
C ALA A 445 -4.51 -4.69 18.09
N PHE A 446 -3.83 -5.80 17.82
CA PHE A 446 -3.09 -6.57 18.82
C PHE A 446 -2.05 -5.71 19.54
N GLN A 447 -1.25 -4.94 18.78
CA GLN A 447 -0.19 -4.11 19.35
C GLN A 447 -0.71 -2.89 20.11
N THR A 448 -1.86 -2.33 19.72
CA THR A 448 -2.42 -1.13 20.37
C THR A 448 -3.32 -1.46 21.57
N MET A 449 -3.92 -2.66 21.61
CA MET A 449 -4.77 -3.11 22.72
C MET A 449 -4.02 -3.87 23.81
N ASN A 450 -2.79 -4.31 23.53
CA ASN A 450 -1.93 -4.99 24.49
C ASN A 450 -0.71 -4.14 24.82
N THR A 451 -0.46 -3.96 26.11
CA THR A 451 0.74 -3.29 26.59
C THR A 451 1.95 -4.19 26.38
N ARG A 452 3.09 -3.55 26.05
CA ARG A 452 4.40 -4.20 26.04
C ARG A 452 4.67 -4.71 27.46
N ARG A 453 4.90 -6.02 27.61
CA ARG A 453 5.32 -6.64 28.87
C ARG A 453 6.82 -6.65 28.97
#